data_AF-A0A2N5YV54-F1
#
_entry.id   AF-A0A2N5YV54-F1
#
_cell.length_a   1.000
_cell.length_b   1.000
_cell.length_c   1.000
_cell.angle_alpha   90.00
_cell.angle_beta   90.00
_cell.angle_gamma   90.00
#
_symmetry.space_group_name_H-M   'P 1'
#
loop_
_entity.id
_entity.type
_entity.pdbx_description
1 polymer ?
#
loop_
_entity_poly.entity_id
_entity_poly.type
_entity_poly.pdbx_seq_one_letter_code
_entity_poly.pdbx_strand_id
1 'polypeptide(L)'
;MISIVLLSQIISGCASNKNKEQSNPDLPIDEIGAVVVAPREFIIKDDMYSAEILVGVKKTSVDPTIYLTYQSPFYEEYEEDGETKYRLLKNGDYEEVPVDKDGKGIYKTACLSHGDFNYGGLIHYELESGDIWLPFESHYIVGSTGFNVTGPDAYVIYRGEENLINVSVSGYPLEMINVSIDHGSISPAEFGKFKVIVNGDYDKVVVSIAINTGDGVKELGEQEFVVRDR
;
A
#
# COMPACT_ATOMS: atom_id res chain seq x y z
N MET A 1 -19.14 56.97 -13.08
CA MET A 1 -19.87 55.68 -13.04
C MET A 1 -19.17 54.86 -11.95
N ILE A 2 -19.81 54.68 -10.78
CA ILE A 2 -20.54 53.45 -10.39
C ILE A 2 -19.53 52.31 -10.11
N SER A 3 -19.03 52.15 -8.87
CA SER A 3 -19.54 51.30 -7.74
C SER A 3 -18.71 49.99 -7.63
N ILE A 4 -18.05 49.67 -6.50
CA ILE A 4 -18.56 48.94 -5.29
C ILE A 4 -19.10 47.54 -5.69
N VAL A 5 -18.60 46.36 -5.24
CA VAL A 5 -18.52 45.78 -3.87
C VAL A 5 -17.33 44.78 -3.71
N LEU A 6 -16.93 44.45 -2.46
CA LEU A 6 -16.02 43.37 -2.03
C LEU A 6 -16.55 41.92 -2.28
N LEU A 7 -15.70 40.86 -2.26
CA LEU A 7 -15.51 39.93 -1.11
C LEU A 7 -14.69 38.64 -1.45
N SER A 8 -13.77 38.25 -0.55
CA SER A 8 -13.32 36.88 -0.17
C SER A 8 -12.73 35.85 -1.17
N GLN A 9 -11.52 35.37 -0.83
CA GLN A 9 -10.91 34.00 -0.83
C GLN A 9 -11.56 32.87 -1.68
N ILE A 10 -10.83 31.92 -2.30
CA ILE A 10 -9.90 30.91 -1.69
C ILE A 10 -8.83 30.40 -2.69
N ILE A 11 -7.73 29.86 -2.15
CA ILE A 11 -6.54 29.24 -2.80
C ILE A 11 -6.58 27.72 -2.49
N SER A 12 -6.16 26.73 -3.30
CA SER A 12 -5.29 26.64 -4.51
C SER A 12 -5.95 25.71 -5.57
N GLY A 13 -5.36 25.24 -6.69
CA GLY A 13 -3.99 25.36 -7.24
C GLY A 13 -3.24 24.04 -7.47
N CYS A 14 -3.92 22.92 -7.73
CA CYS A 14 -3.27 21.64 -8.06
C CYS A 14 -2.78 21.59 -9.52
N ALA A 15 -1.48 21.34 -9.74
CA ALA A 15 -0.91 21.21 -11.09
C ALA A 15 0.17 20.13 -11.19
N SER A 16 -0.09 19.15 -12.08
CA SER A 16 0.89 18.38 -12.87
C SER A 16 1.90 17.47 -12.12
N ASN A 17 1.53 16.20 -11.92
CA ASN A 17 2.53 15.13 -11.81
C ASN A 17 3.29 14.96 -13.13
N LYS A 18 4.63 14.95 -13.05
CA LYS A 18 5.50 14.35 -14.07
C LYS A 18 6.30 13.26 -13.38
N ASN A 19 6.03 12.00 -13.74
CA ASN A 19 6.81 10.88 -13.22
C ASN A 19 8.26 11.01 -13.70
N LYS A 20 9.14 11.39 -12.78
CA LYS A 20 10.54 10.99 -12.85
C LYS A 20 10.72 9.82 -11.91
N GLU A 21 11.20 8.72 -12.48
CA GLU A 21 11.90 7.68 -11.74
C GLU A 21 13.15 8.32 -11.13
N GLN A 22 13.03 8.77 -9.88
CA GLN A 22 14.17 9.23 -9.09
C GLN A 22 14.75 8.02 -8.36
N SER A 23 15.81 7.48 -8.94
CA SER A 23 16.88 6.84 -8.19
C SER A 23 17.11 7.63 -6.90
N ASN A 24 16.97 6.97 -5.75
CA ASN A 24 16.96 7.63 -4.45
C ASN A 24 18.24 8.49 -4.32
N PRO A 25 18.14 9.83 -4.28
CA PRO A 25 19.32 10.68 -4.23
C PRO A 25 20.04 10.44 -2.90
N ASP A 26 21.38 10.42 -2.93
CA ASP A 26 22.21 10.19 -1.75
C ASP A 26 21.70 11.04 -0.56
N LEU A 27 21.13 10.37 0.44
CA LEU A 27 20.71 11.03 1.67
C LEU A 27 21.96 11.61 2.32
N PRO A 28 21.98 12.91 2.70
CA PRO A 28 23.08 13.46 3.48
C PRO A 28 23.01 12.89 4.91
N ILE A 29 23.75 11.80 5.15
CA ILE A 29 23.80 11.11 6.46
C ILE A 29 24.68 11.91 7.42
N ASP A 30 24.10 12.98 7.98
CA ASP A 30 24.63 13.71 9.15
C ASP A 30 23.61 13.82 10.30
N GLU A 31 22.41 13.24 10.16
CA GLU A 31 21.44 13.04 11.26
C GLU A 31 21.22 11.54 11.52
N ILE A 32 21.18 11.15 12.79
CA ILE A 32 20.86 9.78 13.20
C ILE A 32 19.34 9.61 13.13
N GLY A 33 18.87 8.77 12.22
CA GLY A 33 17.43 8.50 12.05
C GLY A 33 17.12 7.03 11.75
N ALA A 34 15.93 6.59 12.16
CA ALA A 34 15.36 5.32 11.74
C ALA A 34 14.57 5.51 10.43
N VAL A 35 14.64 4.55 9.50
CA VAL A 35 13.92 4.59 8.22
C VAL A 35 13.27 3.24 7.97
N VAL A 36 11.94 3.17 8.11
CA VAL A 36 11.19 1.97 7.72
C VAL A 36 11.04 1.94 6.21
N VAL A 37 11.59 0.90 5.58
CA VAL A 37 11.39 0.59 4.17
C VAL A 37 10.38 -0.55 4.07
N ALA A 38 9.11 -0.19 3.96
CA ALA A 38 8.03 -1.12 3.67
C ALA A 38 7.88 -1.26 2.13
N PRO A 39 8.16 -2.44 1.54
CA PRO A 39 8.07 -2.61 0.08
C PRO A 39 6.64 -2.65 -0.48
N ARG A 40 5.61 -2.73 0.39
CA ARG A 40 4.18 -2.83 0.02
C ARG A 40 3.31 -2.19 1.10
N GLU A 41 2.55 -1.14 0.76
CA GLU A 41 1.52 -0.55 1.64
C GLU A 41 0.22 -1.38 1.65
N PHE A 42 -0.01 -2.22 0.64
CA PHE A 42 -1.19 -3.07 0.54
C PHE A 42 -0.83 -4.56 0.54
N ILE A 43 -1.50 -5.32 1.41
CA ILE A 43 -1.32 -6.75 1.65
C ILE A 43 -2.68 -7.45 1.59
N ILE A 44 -2.64 -8.75 1.36
CA ILE A 44 -3.78 -9.58 1.07
C ILE A 44 -4.05 -10.42 2.31
N LYS A 45 -5.33 -10.62 2.67
CA LYS A 45 -5.64 -11.56 3.75
C LYS A 45 -5.03 -12.94 3.46
N ASP A 46 -4.55 -13.59 4.52
CA ASP A 46 -3.87 -14.90 4.52
C ASP A 46 -2.51 -14.91 3.80
N ASP A 47 -1.98 -13.72 3.44
CA ASP A 47 -0.61 -13.49 2.97
C ASP A 47 0.29 -12.98 4.11
N MET A 48 1.60 -12.86 3.87
CA MET A 48 2.55 -12.31 4.85
C MET A 48 2.94 -10.87 4.52
N TYR A 49 2.82 -9.98 5.50
CA TYR A 49 3.52 -8.69 5.47
C TYR A 49 4.99 -8.89 5.84
N SER A 50 5.88 -8.17 5.17
CA SER A 50 7.30 -8.09 5.52
C SER A 50 7.78 -6.66 5.31
N ALA A 51 8.38 -6.07 6.35
CA ALA A 51 8.97 -4.74 6.31
C ALA A 51 10.44 -4.78 6.72
N GLU A 52 11.25 -3.92 6.11
CA GLU A 52 12.66 -3.75 6.46
C GLU A 52 12.80 -2.49 7.30
N ILE A 53 13.15 -2.64 8.58
CA ILE A 53 13.42 -1.52 9.46
C ILE A 53 14.92 -1.23 9.32
N LEU A 54 15.26 -0.28 8.46
CA LEU A 54 16.63 0.17 8.26
C LEU A 54 16.96 1.26 9.28
N VAL A 55 18.15 1.23 9.83
CA VAL A 55 18.62 2.26 10.76
C VAL A 55 19.75 3.03 10.11
N GLY A 56 19.61 4.35 9.97
CA GLY A 56 20.58 5.25 9.34
C GLY A 56 21.85 5.47 10.15
N VAL A 57 22.24 4.51 10.98
CA VAL A 57 23.37 4.61 11.90
C VAL A 57 24.65 4.19 11.21
N LYS A 58 25.65 5.06 11.31
CA LYS A 58 27.02 4.87 10.80
C LYS A 58 27.74 3.74 11.56
N LYS A 59 27.43 2.49 11.20
CA LYS A 59 28.10 1.25 11.63
C LYS A 59 28.50 1.26 13.12
N THR A 60 27.50 1.22 14.00
CA THR A 60 27.73 0.90 15.41
C THR A 60 28.34 -0.49 15.55
N SER A 61 29.18 -0.68 16.57
CA SER A 61 29.66 -2.01 17.00
C SER A 61 28.70 -2.70 17.98
N VAL A 62 27.49 -2.17 18.11
CA VAL A 62 26.42 -2.62 19.01
C VAL A 62 25.17 -2.84 18.16
N ASP A 63 24.55 -4.00 18.35
CA ASP A 63 23.31 -4.38 17.69
C ASP A 63 22.13 -3.65 18.36
N PRO A 64 21.20 -3.04 17.60
CA PRO A 64 20.03 -2.39 18.17
C PRO A 64 19.00 -3.41 18.68
N THR A 65 18.20 -3.00 19.67
CA THR A 65 16.92 -3.66 20.00
C THR A 65 15.78 -2.86 19.36
N ILE A 66 14.86 -3.53 18.66
CA ILE A 66 13.74 -2.87 17.97
C ILE A 66 12.44 -3.29 18.65
N TYR A 67 11.76 -2.33 19.29
CA TYR A 67 10.45 -2.52 19.91
C TYR A 67 9.35 -2.05 18.96
N LEU A 68 8.36 -2.91 18.69
CA LEU A 68 7.24 -2.65 17.79
C LEU A 68 5.91 -2.84 18.51
N THR A 69 4.95 -1.95 18.29
CA THR A 69 3.58 -2.07 18.79
C THR A 69 2.55 -1.55 17.80
N TYR A 70 1.34 -2.09 17.88
CA TYR A 70 0.13 -1.56 17.23
C TYR A 70 -0.70 -0.66 18.16
N GLN A 71 -0.32 -0.56 19.44
CA GLN A 71 -0.99 0.30 20.40
C GLN A 71 -0.60 1.76 20.15
N SER A 72 -1.55 2.58 19.68
CA SER A 72 -1.37 4.03 19.58
C SER A 72 -1.67 4.73 20.93
N PRO A 73 -0.88 5.73 21.36
CA PRO A 73 0.38 6.19 20.76
C PRO A 73 1.50 5.15 20.90
N PHE A 74 2.38 5.02 19.90
CA PHE A 74 3.35 3.92 19.86
C PHE A 74 4.52 4.07 20.85
N TYR A 75 4.74 5.27 21.37
CA TYR A 75 5.77 5.63 22.34
C TYR A 75 5.36 6.89 23.11
N GLU A 76 6.10 7.23 24.17
CA GLU A 76 5.97 8.49 24.90
C GLU A 76 7.09 9.45 24.49
N GLU A 77 6.73 10.63 24.00
CA GLU A 77 7.63 11.74 23.73
C GLU A 77 7.74 12.65 24.96
N TYR A 78 8.96 13.09 25.31
CA TYR A 78 9.22 14.00 26.42
C TYR A 78 10.42 14.91 26.14
N GLU A 79 10.46 16.09 26.76
CA GLU A 79 11.62 16.99 26.69
C GLU A 79 12.56 16.75 27.87
N GLU A 80 13.86 16.68 27.60
CA GLU A 80 14.92 16.65 28.62
C GLU A 80 16.12 17.48 28.12
N ASP A 81 16.62 18.40 28.96
CA ASP A 81 17.68 19.37 28.62
C ASP A 81 17.43 20.23 27.36
N GLY A 82 16.18 20.32 26.91
CA GLY A 82 15.77 21.05 25.70
C GLY A 82 15.81 20.22 24.42
N GLU A 83 16.07 18.91 24.54
CA GLU A 83 16.02 17.94 23.44
C GLU A 83 14.77 17.06 23.57
N THR A 84 14.13 16.77 22.43
CA THR A 84 13.03 15.79 22.36
C THR A 84 13.60 14.37 22.48
N LYS A 85 13.10 13.61 23.45
CA LYS A 85 13.48 12.22 23.71
C LYS A 85 12.25 11.33 23.72
N TYR A 86 12.48 10.02 23.56
CA TYR A 86 11.43 9.03 23.40
C TYR A 86 11.64 7.87 24.38
N ARG A 87 10.55 7.31 24.89
CA ARG A 87 10.59 6.09 25.72
C ARG A 87 9.39 5.19 25.46
N LEU A 88 9.56 3.91 25.78
CA LEU A 88 8.48 2.93 25.71
C LEU A 88 7.32 3.33 26.64
N LEU A 89 6.09 3.10 26.20
CA LEU A 89 4.91 3.27 27.05
C LEU A 89 5.02 2.35 28.29
N LYS A 90 4.76 2.92 29.47
CA LYS A 90 4.78 2.20 30.76
C LYS A 90 3.92 0.93 30.80
N ASN A 91 2.86 0.87 30.00
CA ASN A 91 1.97 -0.27 29.83
C ASN A 91 1.77 -0.60 28.33
N GLY A 92 2.79 -0.41 27.49
CA GLY A 92 2.72 -0.75 26.06
C GLY A 92 2.96 -2.24 25.83
N ASP A 93 2.18 -2.83 24.93
CA ASP A 93 2.40 -4.20 24.45
C ASP A 93 3.39 -4.16 23.27
N TYR A 94 4.66 -4.50 23.52
CA TYR A 94 5.74 -4.42 22.54
C TYR A 94 6.28 -5.82 22.17
N GLU A 95 6.43 -6.05 20.87
CA GLU A 95 7.18 -7.16 20.29
C GLU A 95 8.62 -6.72 19.99
N GLU A 96 9.60 -7.58 20.25
CA GLU A 96 10.99 -7.37 19.82
C GLU A 96 11.19 -7.91 18.40
N VAL A 97 11.52 -7.03 17.44
CA VAL A 97 11.75 -7.42 16.05
C VAL A 97 13.16 -7.99 15.90
N PRO A 98 13.34 -9.20 15.32
CA PRO A 98 14.66 -9.79 15.15
C PRO A 98 15.51 -8.97 14.18
N VAL A 99 16.76 -8.73 14.59
CA VAL A 99 17.77 -7.95 13.86
C VAL A 99 18.80 -8.90 13.24
N ASP A 100 19.22 -8.61 12.01
CA ASP A 100 20.28 -9.37 11.33
C ASP A 100 21.69 -8.85 11.68
N LYS A 101 22.71 -9.59 11.21
CA LYS A 101 24.14 -9.29 11.41
C LYS A 101 24.62 -7.94 10.85
N ASP A 102 23.80 -7.25 10.05
CA ASP A 102 24.11 -5.95 9.46
C ASP A 102 23.30 -4.82 10.15
N GLY A 103 22.62 -5.12 11.26
CA GLY A 103 21.88 -4.17 12.10
C GLY A 103 20.47 -3.87 11.60
N LYS A 104 19.93 -4.67 10.68
CA LYS A 104 18.63 -4.45 10.03
C LYS A 104 17.54 -5.30 10.67
N GLY A 105 16.44 -4.65 11.07
CA GLY A 105 15.25 -5.32 11.57
C GLY A 105 14.40 -5.89 10.44
N ILE A 106 13.98 -7.15 10.56
CA ILE A 106 13.07 -7.79 9.59
C ILE A 106 11.75 -8.13 10.29
N TYR A 107 10.77 -7.24 10.17
CA TYR A 107 9.43 -7.49 10.71
C TYR A 107 8.61 -8.35 9.76
N LYS A 108 7.90 -9.35 10.29
CA LYS A 108 7.00 -10.24 9.53
C LYS A 108 5.77 -10.58 10.36
N THR A 109 4.59 -10.48 9.75
CA THR A 109 3.32 -10.84 10.40
C THR A 109 2.34 -11.46 9.42
N ALA A 110 1.42 -12.27 9.96
CA ALA A 110 0.37 -12.92 9.19
C ALA A 110 -0.88 -12.03 9.12
N CYS A 111 -1.34 -11.72 7.92
CA CYS A 111 -2.45 -10.80 7.70
C CYS A 111 -3.81 -11.52 7.85
N LEU A 112 -4.22 -11.79 9.09
CA LEU A 112 -5.40 -12.62 9.42
C LEU A 112 -6.76 -11.89 9.33
N SER A 113 -6.77 -10.57 9.45
CA SER A 113 -7.97 -9.73 9.44
C SER A 113 -7.83 -8.55 8.49
N HIS A 114 -8.95 -8.08 7.94
CA HIS A 114 -8.99 -6.94 7.02
C HIS A 114 -9.00 -5.60 7.77
N GLY A 115 -8.47 -4.55 7.15
CA GLY A 115 -8.48 -3.17 7.65
C GLY A 115 -7.15 -2.45 7.45
N ASP A 116 -7.07 -1.22 7.95
CA ASP A 116 -5.85 -0.43 7.99
C ASP A 116 -5.10 -0.72 9.30
N PHE A 117 -3.81 -1.06 9.20
CA PHE A 117 -2.95 -1.43 10.32
C PHE A 117 -1.82 -0.41 10.42
N ASN A 118 -1.93 0.49 11.40
CA ASN A 118 -0.84 1.40 11.76
C ASN A 118 -0.03 0.79 12.90
N TYR A 119 1.29 0.87 12.81
CA TYR A 119 2.21 0.35 13.81
C TYR A 119 3.42 1.27 13.93
N GLY A 120 4.11 1.19 15.06
CA GLY A 120 5.31 1.98 15.30
C GLY A 120 6.04 1.49 16.53
N GLY A 121 7.00 2.27 17.01
CA GLY A 121 7.74 1.95 18.22
C GLY A 121 9.10 2.62 18.22
N LEU A 122 10.06 2.01 18.93
CA LEU A 122 11.38 2.59 19.14
C LEU A 122 12.50 1.61 18.80
N ILE A 123 13.58 2.15 18.23
CA ILE A 123 14.87 1.48 18.09
C ILE A 123 15.77 1.98 19.22
N HIS A 124 16.31 1.06 20.01
CA HIS A 124 17.15 1.33 21.16
C HIS A 124 18.59 0.89 20.92
N TYR A 125 19.55 1.74 21.26
CA TYR A 125 20.97 1.41 21.37
C TYR A 125 21.46 1.68 22.79
N GLU A 126 21.97 0.64 23.45
CA GLU A 126 22.72 0.76 24.71
C GLU A 126 24.20 1.05 24.36
N LEU A 127 24.62 2.32 24.50
CA LEU A 127 26.00 2.75 24.25
C LEU A 127 26.70 3.10 25.57
N GLU A 128 28.03 3.00 25.61
CA GLU A 128 28.83 3.47 26.76
C GLU A 128 28.62 4.96 27.08
N SER A 129 28.16 5.75 26.10
CA SER A 129 27.81 7.16 26.24
C SER A 129 26.40 7.43 26.77
N GLY A 130 25.58 6.40 26.96
CA GLY A 130 24.15 6.49 27.29
C GLY A 130 23.23 6.01 26.16
N ASP A 131 21.96 5.79 26.50
CA ASP A 131 20.97 5.22 25.59
C ASP A 131 20.54 6.18 24.46
N ILE A 132 20.39 5.66 23.25
CA ILE A 132 19.75 6.35 22.12
C ILE A 132 18.44 5.64 21.78
N TRP A 133 17.36 6.41 21.68
CA TRP A 133 16.01 5.95 21.32
C TRP A 133 15.54 6.68 20.06
N LEU A 134 15.29 5.95 18.98
CA LEU A 134 14.84 6.49 17.70
C LEU A 134 13.41 6.02 17.39
N PRO A 135 12.43 6.92 17.18
CA PRO A 135 11.07 6.53 16.86
C PRO A 135 10.94 6.07 15.41
N PHE A 136 9.97 5.19 15.18
CA PHE A 136 9.48 4.88 13.85
C PHE A 136 7.97 4.67 13.86
N GLU A 137 7.33 5.00 12.74
CA GLU A 137 5.93 4.71 12.46
C GLU A 137 5.80 4.19 11.02
N SER A 138 4.83 3.32 10.77
CA SER A 138 4.52 2.80 9.44
C SER A 138 3.09 2.25 9.41
N HIS A 139 2.62 1.88 8.22
CA HIS A 139 1.29 1.32 8.05
C HIS A 139 1.24 0.30 6.91
N TYR A 140 0.26 -0.59 6.97
CA TYR A 140 -0.14 -1.45 5.86
C TYR A 140 -1.65 -1.69 5.89
N ILE A 141 -2.23 -1.94 4.73
CA ILE A 141 -3.66 -2.21 4.56
C ILE A 141 -3.82 -3.69 4.24
N VAL A 142 -4.72 -4.40 4.93
CA VAL A 142 -5.09 -5.78 4.59
C VAL A 142 -6.46 -5.80 3.94
N GLY A 143 -6.52 -6.17 2.67
CA GLY A 143 -7.79 -6.32 1.94
C GLY A 143 -8.29 -7.76 1.87
N SER A 144 -9.61 -7.90 1.67
CA SER A 144 -10.25 -9.17 1.36
C SER A 144 -10.13 -9.49 -0.14
N THR A 145 -9.81 -10.73 -0.49
CA THR A 145 -9.98 -11.18 -1.88
C THR A 145 -11.46 -11.39 -2.18
N GLY A 146 -11.99 -10.58 -3.09
CA GLY A 146 -13.34 -10.77 -3.64
C GLY A 146 -13.56 -9.81 -4.78
N PHE A 147 -14.11 -10.30 -5.90
CA PHE A 147 -14.33 -9.51 -7.10
C PHE A 147 -15.78 -9.63 -7.57
N ASN A 148 -16.24 -8.65 -8.33
CA ASN A 148 -17.48 -8.72 -9.08
C ASN A 148 -17.23 -8.19 -10.50
N VAL A 149 -17.63 -8.96 -11.51
CA VAL A 149 -17.66 -8.51 -12.90
C VAL A 149 -19.09 -8.62 -13.42
N THR A 150 -19.74 -7.49 -13.70
CA THR A 150 -21.15 -7.48 -14.14
C THR A 150 -21.40 -6.45 -15.24
N GLY A 151 -22.01 -6.90 -16.34
CA GLY A 151 -22.55 -6.02 -17.39
C GLY A 151 -24.00 -5.59 -17.12
N PRO A 152 -24.58 -4.70 -17.96
CA PRO A 152 -25.99 -4.32 -17.92
C PRO A 152 -26.94 -5.52 -17.89
N ASP A 153 -26.67 -6.50 -18.74
CA ASP A 153 -27.44 -7.75 -18.84
C ASP A 153 -26.73 -8.91 -18.09
N ALA A 154 -26.23 -8.60 -16.89
CA ALA A 154 -25.52 -9.50 -15.97
C ALA A 154 -24.26 -10.15 -16.58
N TYR A 155 -24.32 -11.44 -16.93
CA TYR A 155 -23.19 -12.23 -17.46
C TYR A 155 -23.35 -12.52 -18.96
N VAL A 156 -23.94 -11.60 -19.71
CA VAL A 156 -24.11 -11.70 -21.17
C VAL A 156 -23.22 -10.68 -21.90
N ILE A 157 -22.59 -11.11 -22.99
CA ILE A 157 -21.86 -10.26 -23.93
C ILE A 157 -22.50 -10.41 -25.32
N TYR A 158 -22.91 -9.30 -25.92
CA TYR A 158 -23.41 -9.26 -27.30
C TYR A 158 -22.27 -9.22 -28.31
N ARG A 159 -22.29 -10.15 -29.26
CA ARG A 159 -21.27 -10.31 -30.28
C ARG A 159 -21.21 -9.09 -31.22
N GLY A 160 -20.00 -8.63 -31.53
CA GLY A 160 -19.76 -7.50 -32.45
C GLY A 160 -20.13 -6.12 -31.90
N GLU A 161 -20.65 -6.01 -30.67
CA GLU A 161 -20.99 -4.75 -30.01
C GLU A 161 -19.98 -4.39 -28.89
N GLU A 162 -19.91 -3.11 -28.51
CA GLU A 162 -19.17 -2.68 -27.32
C GLU A 162 -19.99 -2.96 -26.06
N ASN A 163 -19.59 -3.97 -25.28
CA ASN A 163 -20.24 -4.34 -24.02
C ASN A 163 -19.52 -3.68 -22.86
N LEU A 164 -20.22 -2.86 -22.09
CA LEU A 164 -19.67 -2.30 -20.85
C LEU A 164 -19.81 -3.32 -19.72
N ILE A 165 -18.73 -3.62 -19.02
CA ILE A 165 -18.73 -4.38 -17.77
C ILE A 165 -18.21 -3.50 -16.65
N ASN A 166 -18.79 -3.64 -15.47
CA ASN A 166 -18.26 -3.07 -14.23
C ASN A 166 -17.35 -4.13 -13.60
N VAL A 167 -16.15 -3.73 -13.19
CA VAL A 167 -15.22 -4.55 -12.40
C VAL A 167 -15.04 -3.84 -11.07
N SER A 168 -15.34 -4.55 -9.98
CA SER A 168 -14.93 -4.15 -8.64
C SER A 168 -14.12 -5.24 -7.99
N VAL A 169 -13.09 -4.84 -7.25
CA VAL A 169 -12.19 -5.74 -6.54
C VAL A 169 -12.08 -5.21 -5.12
N SER A 170 -12.39 -6.04 -4.15
CA SER A 170 -12.21 -5.75 -2.73
C SER A 170 -10.72 -5.75 -2.40
N GLY A 171 -10.31 -4.91 -1.46
CA GLY A 171 -8.92 -4.74 -1.08
C GLY A 171 -8.12 -3.84 -2.02
N TYR A 172 -8.02 -4.17 -3.30
CA TYR A 172 -7.09 -3.51 -4.21
C TYR A 172 -7.66 -2.22 -4.82
N PRO A 173 -6.84 -1.16 -4.98
CA PRO A 173 -7.19 -0.05 -5.86
C PRO A 173 -7.28 -0.54 -7.31
N LEU A 174 -8.25 -0.01 -8.07
CA LEU A 174 -8.50 -0.37 -9.47
C LEU A 174 -7.31 -0.08 -10.41
N GLU A 175 -6.33 0.69 -9.95
CA GLU A 175 -5.10 1.03 -10.67
C GLU A 175 -4.04 -0.08 -10.60
N MET A 176 -4.13 -1.01 -9.63
CA MET A 176 -3.20 -2.14 -9.48
C MET A 176 -3.66 -3.42 -10.18
N ILE A 177 -4.91 -3.46 -10.66
CA ILE A 177 -5.48 -4.66 -11.30
C ILE A 177 -5.25 -4.67 -12.80
N ASN A 178 -4.95 -5.86 -13.32
CA ASN A 178 -4.94 -6.19 -14.73
C ASN A 178 -6.21 -6.99 -15.01
N VAL A 179 -7.04 -6.52 -15.94
CA VAL A 179 -8.24 -7.24 -16.39
C VAL A 179 -8.00 -7.70 -17.83
N SER A 180 -8.18 -8.99 -18.07
CA SER A 180 -7.96 -9.66 -19.35
C SER A 180 -9.19 -10.45 -19.80
N ILE A 181 -9.23 -10.82 -21.07
CA ILE A 181 -10.25 -11.72 -21.64
C ILE A 181 -9.58 -12.73 -22.56
N ASP A 182 -10.05 -13.97 -22.54
CA ASP A 182 -9.52 -15.09 -23.33
C ASP A 182 -9.76 -14.97 -24.84
N HIS A 183 -10.98 -14.58 -25.24
CA HIS A 183 -11.48 -14.67 -26.62
C HIS A 183 -12.11 -13.36 -27.13
N GLY A 184 -11.50 -12.21 -26.81
CA GLY A 184 -11.97 -10.90 -27.27
C GLY A 184 -10.93 -9.80 -27.13
N SER A 185 -11.39 -8.55 -27.10
CA SER A 185 -10.61 -7.42 -26.61
C SER A 185 -11.29 -6.79 -25.40
N ILE A 186 -10.48 -6.30 -24.46
CA ILE A 186 -10.93 -5.55 -23.29
C ILE A 186 -10.11 -4.26 -23.16
N SER A 187 -10.77 -3.17 -22.77
CA SER A 187 -10.12 -1.86 -22.60
C SER A 187 -10.81 -1.03 -21.51
N PRO A 188 -10.08 -0.19 -20.74
CA PRO A 188 -10.68 0.73 -19.78
C PRO A 188 -11.63 1.73 -20.46
N ALA A 189 -12.67 2.16 -19.76
CA ALA A 189 -13.68 3.09 -20.29
C ALA A 189 -13.99 4.24 -19.33
N GLU A 190 -14.46 3.91 -18.13
CA GLU A 190 -14.66 4.83 -17.00
C GLU A 190 -14.04 4.18 -15.75
N PHE A 191 -13.98 4.89 -14.62
CA PHE A 191 -13.46 4.33 -13.38
C PHE A 191 -14.28 3.09 -12.96
N GLY A 192 -13.61 1.93 -12.86
CA GLY A 192 -14.26 0.64 -12.59
C GLY A 192 -15.05 0.04 -13.74
N LYS A 193 -14.99 0.60 -14.97
CA LYS A 193 -15.68 0.08 -16.16
C LYS A 193 -14.73 -0.24 -17.30
N PHE A 194 -14.98 -1.36 -17.94
CA PHE A 194 -14.24 -1.84 -19.11
C PHE A 194 -15.19 -2.07 -20.27
N LYS A 195 -14.73 -1.75 -21.49
CA LYS A 195 -15.37 -2.15 -22.74
C LYS A 195 -14.81 -3.49 -23.18
N VAL A 196 -15.69 -4.44 -23.44
CA VAL A 196 -15.41 -5.77 -23.96
C VAL A 196 -16.03 -5.91 -25.35
N ILE A 197 -15.26 -6.43 -26.31
CA ILE A 197 -15.71 -6.72 -27.67
C ILE A 197 -15.33 -8.16 -28.02
N VAL A 198 -16.32 -8.97 -28.38
CA VAL A 198 -16.13 -10.36 -28.84
C VAL A 198 -16.66 -10.46 -30.26
N ASN A 199 -15.79 -10.82 -31.21
CA ASN A 199 -16.12 -10.91 -32.64
C ASN A 199 -16.14 -12.34 -33.18
N GLY A 200 -15.53 -13.29 -32.47
CA GLY A 200 -15.44 -14.69 -32.91
C GLY A 200 -16.65 -15.53 -32.52
N ASP A 201 -16.74 -16.73 -33.09
CA ASP A 201 -17.84 -17.65 -32.82
C ASP A 201 -17.57 -18.49 -31.57
N TYR A 202 -17.87 -17.88 -30.43
CA TYR A 202 -17.76 -18.48 -29.09
C TYR A 202 -19.13 -18.45 -28.42
N ASP A 203 -19.47 -19.49 -27.67
CA ASP A 203 -20.66 -19.53 -26.80
C ASP A 203 -20.41 -18.83 -25.45
N LYS A 204 -19.14 -18.76 -25.05
CA LYS A 204 -18.67 -18.29 -23.73
C LYS A 204 -17.30 -17.64 -23.86
N VAL A 205 -17.02 -16.70 -22.96
CA VAL A 205 -15.71 -16.07 -22.76
C VAL A 205 -15.45 -15.89 -21.27
N VAL A 206 -14.18 -15.81 -20.88
CA VAL A 206 -13.75 -15.67 -19.49
C VAL A 206 -13.02 -14.34 -19.31
N VAL A 207 -13.47 -13.54 -18.34
CA VAL A 207 -12.81 -12.31 -17.91
C VAL A 207 -12.03 -12.59 -16.64
N SER A 208 -10.71 -12.56 -16.72
CA SER A 208 -9.79 -12.87 -15.62
C SER A 208 -9.23 -11.58 -15.02
N ILE A 209 -9.12 -11.54 -13.69
CA ILE A 209 -8.55 -10.42 -12.94
C ILE A 209 -7.29 -10.90 -12.24
N ALA A 210 -6.19 -10.18 -12.42
CA ALA A 210 -4.91 -10.46 -11.76
C ALA A 210 -4.22 -9.18 -11.32
N ILE A 211 -3.18 -9.29 -10.51
CA ILE A 211 -2.28 -8.19 -10.12
C ILE A 211 -0.83 -8.57 -10.46
N ASN A 212 0.00 -7.56 -10.70
CA ASN A 212 1.44 -7.75 -10.74
C ASN A 212 2.01 -7.46 -9.35
N THR A 213 2.51 -8.49 -8.68
CA THR A 213 3.27 -8.35 -7.42
C THR A 213 4.76 -8.43 -7.71
N GLY A 214 5.61 -8.06 -6.73
CA GLY A 214 7.06 -8.26 -6.83
C GLY A 214 7.47 -9.73 -6.97
N ASP A 215 6.59 -10.66 -6.61
CA ASP A 215 6.82 -12.12 -6.68
C ASP A 215 6.23 -12.76 -7.95
N GLY A 216 5.62 -11.96 -8.83
CA GLY A 216 4.98 -12.40 -10.07
C GLY A 216 3.49 -12.04 -10.16
N VAL A 217 2.80 -12.62 -11.15
CA VAL A 217 1.36 -12.41 -11.36
C VAL A 217 0.57 -13.22 -10.33
N LYS A 218 -0.30 -12.57 -9.57
CA LYS A 218 -1.26 -13.22 -8.66
C LYS A 218 -2.65 -13.05 -9.22
N GLU A 219 -3.31 -14.16 -9.53
CA GLU A 219 -4.69 -14.18 -10.00
C GLU A 219 -5.65 -13.91 -8.83
N LEU A 220 -6.65 -13.06 -9.04
CA LEU A 220 -7.69 -12.72 -8.06
C LEU A 220 -9.00 -13.46 -8.33
N GLY A 221 -9.18 -13.94 -9.55
CA GLY A 221 -10.27 -14.81 -9.98
C GLY A 221 -10.83 -14.43 -11.35
N GLU A 222 -11.83 -15.20 -11.78
CA GLU A 222 -12.37 -15.15 -13.14
C GLU A 222 -13.91 -15.14 -13.17
N GLN A 223 -14.49 -14.43 -14.13
CA GLN A 223 -15.93 -14.45 -14.41
C GLN A 223 -16.19 -14.99 -15.83
N GLU A 224 -16.97 -16.06 -15.92
CA GLU A 224 -17.52 -16.54 -17.19
C GLU A 224 -18.69 -15.67 -17.65
N PHE A 225 -18.70 -15.31 -18.94
CA PHE A 225 -19.79 -14.64 -19.63
C PHE A 225 -20.31 -15.53 -20.76
N VAL A 226 -21.63 -15.56 -20.96
CA VAL A 226 -22.27 -16.19 -22.12
C VAL A 226 -22.31 -15.19 -23.27
N VAL A 227 -21.82 -15.59 -24.44
CA VAL A 227 -21.89 -14.76 -25.65
C VAL A 227 -23.24 -14.99 -26.33
N ARG A 228 -23.85 -13.92 -26.83
CA ARG A 228 -25.12 -13.96 -27.57
C ARG A 228 -25.05 -13.08 -28.81
N ASP A 229 -25.76 -13.49 -29.84
CA ASP A 229 -26.20 -12.58 -30.89
C ASP A 229 -27.47 -11.84 -30.42
N ARG A 230 -27.78 -10.70 -31.06
CA ARG A 230 -28.87 -9.80 -30.70
C ARG A 230 -30.13 -9.99 -31.54
#